data_AF-A0A3C1PW30-F1
#
_entry.id   AF-A0A3C1PW30-F1
#
_cell.length_a   1.000
_cell.length_b   1.000
_cell.length_c   1.000
_cell.angle_alpha   90.00
_cell.angle_beta   90.00
_cell.angle_gamma   90.00
#
_symmetry.space_group_name_H-M   'P 1'
#
loop_
_entity.id
_entity.type
_entity.pdbx_description
1 polymer ?
#
loop_
_entity_poly.entity_id
_entity_poly.type
_entity_poly.pdbx_seq_one_letter_code
_entity_poly.pdbx_strand_id
1 'polypeptide(L)'
;VRDTPNIRFYMGAPLINANGFALGTLCLVDFEPRTVDYEKVEAIRVLARQVVAHLELRKQVGLAAESQQRLKSALDTLQKEKEKSEKFLQNVLPLQIADEWLRNGKVAPRYCQDVTVGFTDFVGFTQATSDSEPGRLVATLNEFFSRFDELCYGLGLDRLKTIGDSYMFCCGLTERQRAHAAYACLGALQFMRAVSDVNDRRRQDGADPWAMRVGLHSGPVMAGVVGETRFSYDIWGDTVNVSSRLEQASDPNRINISDATHHRVKNFFDCTPRGGIEVKNKGMLSMYWLNRLKPQYSDDDKGLEPNKKLLAILSLK
;
A
#
# COMPACT_ATOMS: atom_id res chain seq x y z
N VAL A 1 10.20 72.99 -41.00
CA VAL A 1 9.64 72.65 -39.67
C VAL A 1 10.39 73.50 -38.64
N ARG A 2 9.71 74.42 -37.95
CA ARG A 2 10.33 75.35 -36.98
C ARG A 2 9.95 75.05 -35.52
N ASP A 3 9.07 74.08 -35.28
CA ASP A 3 8.68 73.64 -33.94
C ASP A 3 9.25 72.26 -33.62
N THR A 4 9.49 72.02 -32.33
CA THR A 4 10.03 70.78 -31.79
C THR A 4 9.03 69.62 -31.97
N PRO A 5 9.51 68.43 -32.40
CA PRO A 5 10.90 68.07 -32.70
C PRO A 5 11.28 68.45 -34.15
N ASN A 6 12.39 69.20 -34.31
CA ASN A 6 12.91 69.73 -35.59
C ASN A 6 13.51 68.62 -36.49
N ILE A 7 12.74 67.58 -36.80
CA ILE A 7 13.15 66.46 -37.65
C ILE A 7 13.43 66.96 -39.07
N ARG A 8 14.61 66.64 -39.61
CA ARG A 8 15.04 67.05 -40.97
C ARG A 8 15.39 65.91 -41.91
N PHE A 9 15.37 64.68 -41.41
CA PHE A 9 15.48 63.47 -42.20
C PHE A 9 14.60 62.37 -41.61
N TYR A 10 13.91 61.64 -42.47
CA TYR A 10 13.10 60.49 -42.10
C TYR A 10 13.21 59.42 -43.18
N MET A 11 13.45 58.19 -42.76
CA MET A 11 13.42 57.03 -43.65
C MET A 11 12.79 55.84 -42.94
N GLY A 12 11.88 55.15 -43.63
CA GLY A 12 11.19 53.97 -43.11
C GLY A 12 11.45 52.74 -43.97
N ALA A 13 11.67 51.59 -43.35
CA ALA A 13 11.58 50.30 -44.01
C ALA A 13 10.50 49.44 -43.34
N PRO A 14 9.59 48.84 -44.12
CA PRO A 14 8.53 48.02 -43.54
C PRO A 14 9.13 46.73 -42.97
N LEU A 15 8.67 46.35 -41.78
CA LEU A 15 8.99 45.08 -41.13
C LEU A 15 7.91 44.07 -41.55
N ILE A 16 8.18 43.29 -42.58
CA ILE A 16 7.24 42.30 -43.12
C ILE A 16 7.78 40.90 -42.87
N ASN A 17 6.94 40.01 -42.34
CA ASN A 17 7.34 38.62 -42.11
C ASN A 17 7.24 37.75 -43.37
N ALA A 18 7.72 36.50 -43.28
CA ALA A 18 7.72 35.55 -44.40
C ALA A 18 6.30 35.24 -44.94
N ASN A 19 5.27 35.47 -44.14
CA ASN A 19 3.86 35.27 -44.50
C ASN A 19 3.22 36.54 -45.10
N GLY A 20 3.97 37.63 -45.27
CA GLY A 20 3.49 38.89 -45.85
C GLY A 20 2.78 39.83 -44.86
N PHE A 21 2.75 39.52 -43.56
CA PHE A 21 2.16 40.40 -42.55
C PHE A 21 3.12 41.52 -42.16
N ALA A 22 2.61 42.75 -42.15
CA ALA A 22 3.33 43.92 -41.64
C ALA A 22 3.34 43.91 -40.10
N LEU A 23 4.52 43.79 -39.50
CA LEU A 23 4.77 43.85 -38.07
C LEU A 23 5.03 45.29 -37.58
N GLY A 24 5.39 46.20 -38.48
CA GLY A 24 5.67 47.61 -38.18
C GLY A 24 6.58 48.25 -39.22
N THR A 25 7.24 49.35 -38.84
CA THR A 25 8.19 50.08 -39.69
C THR A 25 9.45 50.39 -38.88
N LEU A 26 10.62 50.06 -39.42
CA LEU A 26 11.90 50.52 -38.90
C LEU A 26 12.12 51.96 -39.38
N CYS A 27 12.10 52.91 -38.46
CA CYS A 27 12.23 54.33 -38.76
C CYS A 27 13.59 54.85 -38.33
N LEU A 28 14.26 55.56 -39.24
CA LEU A 28 15.44 56.37 -38.98
C LEU A 28 15.03 57.83 -39.02
N VAL A 29 15.44 58.57 -38.01
CA VAL A 29 15.11 59.99 -37.83
C VAL A 29 16.40 60.73 -37.53
N ASP A 30 16.63 61.85 -38.21
CA ASP A 30 17.75 62.74 -37.92
C ASP A 30 17.28 64.20 -37.93
N PHE A 31 17.98 65.05 -37.18
CA PHE A 31 17.73 66.49 -37.08
C PHE A 31 18.56 67.30 -38.08
N GLU A 32 19.52 66.63 -38.73
CA GLU A 32 20.29 67.16 -39.86
C GLU A 32 19.78 66.58 -41.20
N PRO A 33 19.81 67.35 -42.30
CA PRO A 33 19.52 66.82 -43.63
C PRO A 33 20.53 65.73 -44.03
N ARG A 34 20.03 64.58 -44.47
CA ARG A 34 20.84 63.47 -45.01
C ARG A 34 20.44 63.15 -46.45
N THR A 35 21.39 62.70 -47.27
CA THR A 35 21.14 62.11 -48.59
C THR A 35 21.26 60.58 -48.53
N VAL A 36 20.38 59.89 -49.24
CA VAL A 36 20.30 58.42 -49.26
C VAL A 36 20.77 57.93 -50.63
N ASP A 37 21.80 57.09 -50.63
CA ASP A 37 22.27 56.34 -51.80
C ASP A 37 21.71 54.91 -51.77
N TYR A 38 21.91 54.16 -52.85
CA TYR A 38 21.38 52.80 -52.98
C TYR A 38 21.91 51.85 -51.89
N GLU A 39 23.19 51.97 -51.51
CA GLU A 39 23.81 51.15 -50.47
C GLU A 39 23.15 51.37 -49.10
N LYS A 40 22.84 52.62 -48.74
CA LYS A 40 22.11 52.94 -47.51
C LYS A 40 20.68 52.39 -47.53
N VAL A 41 19.98 52.43 -48.68
CA VAL A 41 18.64 51.82 -48.81
C VAL A 41 18.70 50.32 -48.57
N GLU A 42 19.68 49.63 -49.18
CA GLU A 42 19.82 48.18 -49.03
C GLU A 42 20.26 47.79 -47.63
N ALA A 43 21.15 48.56 -46.98
CA ALA A 43 21.53 48.37 -45.59
C ALA A 43 20.31 48.43 -44.64
N ILE A 44 19.41 49.40 -44.84
CA ILE A 44 18.20 49.53 -44.03
C ILE A 44 17.24 48.36 -44.29
N ARG A 45 17.14 47.86 -45.53
CA ARG A 45 16.35 46.65 -45.85
C ARG A 45 16.91 45.39 -45.20
N VAL A 46 18.23 45.24 -45.15
CA VAL A 46 18.89 44.12 -44.45
C VAL A 46 18.63 44.22 -42.95
N LEU A 47 18.77 45.40 -42.35
CA LEU A 47 18.45 45.64 -40.94
C LEU A 47 16.97 45.36 -40.64
N ALA A 48 16.05 45.80 -41.48
CA ALA A 48 14.62 45.51 -41.35
C ALA A 48 14.35 43.99 -41.34
N ARG A 49 14.96 43.24 -42.26
CA ARG A 49 14.88 41.75 -42.28
C ARG A 49 15.45 41.12 -41.01
N GLN A 50 16.59 41.62 -40.51
CA GLN A 50 17.22 41.13 -39.29
C GLN A 50 16.35 41.40 -38.04
N VAL A 51 15.72 42.57 -37.97
CA VAL A 51 14.77 42.91 -36.89
C VAL A 51 13.57 41.95 -36.92
N VAL A 52 12.99 41.69 -38.09
CA VAL A 52 11.89 40.72 -38.24
C VAL A 52 12.32 39.33 -37.74
N ALA A 53 13.48 38.83 -38.17
CA ALA A 53 13.99 37.54 -37.74
C ALA A 53 14.18 37.46 -36.20
N HIS A 54 14.68 38.52 -35.57
CA HIS A 54 14.82 38.57 -34.12
C HIS A 54 13.48 38.61 -33.38
N LEU A 55 12.48 39.32 -33.92
CA LEU A 55 11.13 39.36 -33.35
C LEU A 55 10.46 37.98 -33.42
N GLU A 56 10.58 37.30 -34.55
CA GLU A 56 10.04 35.94 -34.73
C GLU A 56 10.73 34.93 -33.82
N LEU A 57 12.06 34.98 -33.72
CA LEU A 57 12.81 34.11 -32.81
C LEU A 57 12.40 34.33 -31.36
N ARG A 58 12.27 35.59 -30.90
CA ARG A 58 11.81 35.90 -29.54
C ARG A 58 10.41 35.36 -29.27
N LYS A 59 9.51 35.48 -30.25
CA LYS A 59 8.16 34.90 -30.16
C LYS A 59 8.22 33.37 -30.04
N GLN A 60 9.04 32.70 -30.85
CA GLN A 60 9.20 31.25 -30.79
C GLN A 60 9.78 30.78 -29.46
N VAL A 61 10.80 31.48 -28.93
CA VAL A 61 11.40 31.18 -27.63
C VAL A 61 10.38 31.37 -26.50
N GLY A 62 9.58 32.43 -26.54
CA GLY A 62 8.51 32.65 -25.55
C GLY A 62 7.47 31.53 -25.57
N LEU A 63 6.98 31.15 -26.76
CA LEU A 63 6.04 30.05 -26.92
C LEU A 63 6.63 28.70 -26.47
N ALA A 64 7.91 28.45 -26.76
CA ALA A 64 8.61 27.25 -26.34
C ALA A 64 8.79 27.19 -24.81
N ALA A 65 9.11 28.34 -24.17
CA ALA A 65 9.21 28.42 -22.71
C ALA A 65 7.86 28.15 -22.04
N GLU A 66 6.77 28.73 -22.57
CA GLU A 66 5.42 28.46 -22.07
C GLU A 66 5.01 27.00 -22.25
N SER A 67 5.28 26.40 -23.41
CA SER A 67 4.95 24.99 -23.67
C SER A 67 5.78 24.05 -22.80
N GLN A 68 7.06 24.34 -22.58
CA GLN A 68 7.94 23.59 -21.69
C GLN A 68 7.46 23.70 -20.23
N GLN A 69 7.01 24.88 -19.80
CA GLN A 69 6.46 25.06 -18.46
C GLN A 69 5.15 24.27 -18.27
N ARG A 70 4.25 24.30 -19.27
CA ARG A 70 3.01 23.50 -19.24
C ARG A 70 3.31 22.00 -19.20
N LEU A 71 4.25 21.54 -20.02
CA LEU A 71 4.66 20.14 -20.05
C LEU A 71 5.24 19.71 -18.71
N LYS A 72 6.11 20.53 -18.10
CA LYS A 72 6.68 20.27 -16.79
C LYS A 72 5.59 20.17 -15.72
N SER A 73 4.66 21.12 -15.67
CA SER A 73 3.54 21.06 -14.71
C SER A 73 2.65 19.84 -14.92
N ALA A 74 2.40 19.43 -16.17
CA ALA A 74 1.61 18.25 -16.46
C ALA A 74 2.32 16.97 -16.02
N LEU A 75 3.63 16.87 -16.24
CA LEU A 75 4.45 15.74 -15.77
C LEU A 75 4.46 15.65 -14.24
N ASP A 76 4.61 16.78 -13.53
CA ASP A 76 4.58 16.81 -12.07
C ASP A 76 3.21 16.35 -11.51
N THR A 77 2.10 16.76 -12.15
CA THR A 77 0.76 16.31 -11.78
C THR A 77 0.57 14.82 -12.04
N LEU A 78 0.98 14.34 -13.23
CA LEU A 78 0.92 12.90 -13.57
C LEU A 78 1.73 12.05 -12.60
N GLN A 79 2.93 12.52 -12.21
CA GLN A 79 3.77 11.82 -11.25
C GLN A 79 3.10 11.72 -9.87
N LYS A 80 2.48 12.81 -9.38
CA LYS A 80 1.73 12.80 -8.11
C LYS A 80 0.51 11.88 -8.15
N GLU A 81 -0.22 11.88 -9.27
CA GLU A 81 -1.37 10.97 -9.44
C GLU A 81 -0.93 9.50 -9.49
N LYS A 82 0.18 9.22 -10.17
CA LYS A 82 0.79 7.89 -10.21
C LYS A 82 1.21 7.41 -8.83
N GLU A 83 1.95 8.22 -8.08
CA GLU A 83 2.38 7.89 -6.71
C GLU A 83 1.19 7.63 -5.77
N LYS A 84 0.13 8.44 -5.90
CA LYS A 84 -1.11 8.24 -5.12
C LYS A 84 -1.81 6.93 -5.49
N SER A 85 -1.83 6.57 -6.78
CA SER A 85 -2.43 5.33 -7.27
C SER A 85 -1.64 4.10 -6.81
N GLU A 86 -0.30 4.13 -6.93
CA GLU A 86 0.58 3.05 -6.49
C GLU A 86 0.48 2.82 -4.97
N LYS A 87 0.50 3.89 -4.18
CA LYS A 87 0.33 3.81 -2.72
C LYS A 87 -1.03 3.21 -2.33
N PHE A 88 -2.09 3.58 -3.05
CA PHE A 88 -3.40 2.99 -2.82
C PHE A 88 -3.42 1.48 -3.12
N LEU A 89 -2.82 1.07 -4.24
CA LEU A 89 -2.75 -0.35 -4.61
C LEU A 89 -2.01 -1.19 -3.56
N GLN A 90 -0.91 -0.66 -3.02
CA GLN A 90 -0.13 -1.32 -1.96
C GLN A 90 -0.88 -1.40 -0.61
N ASN A 91 -1.86 -0.53 -0.37
CA ASN A 91 -2.72 -0.63 0.82
C ASN A 91 -3.82 -1.70 0.67
N VAL A 92 -4.14 -2.09 -0.57
CA VAL A 92 -5.23 -3.03 -0.87
C VAL A 92 -4.70 -4.44 -1.11
N LEU A 93 -3.52 -4.58 -1.70
CA LEU A 93 -2.88 -5.85 -2.02
C LEU A 93 -1.53 -5.99 -1.30
N PRO A 94 -1.12 -7.20 -0.91
CA PRO A 94 0.25 -7.44 -0.45
C PRO A 94 1.27 -6.91 -1.46
N LEU A 95 2.38 -6.34 -0.99
CA LEU A 95 3.36 -5.62 -1.82
C LEU A 95 3.79 -6.42 -3.07
N GLN A 96 4.11 -7.70 -2.90
CA GLN A 96 4.54 -8.58 -4.00
C GLN A 96 3.44 -8.80 -5.04
N ILE A 97 2.18 -8.89 -4.60
CA ILE A 97 1.01 -9.07 -5.47
C ILE A 97 0.69 -7.77 -6.21
N ALA A 98 0.82 -6.62 -5.54
CA ALA A 98 0.69 -5.30 -6.17
C ALA A 98 1.74 -5.10 -7.27
N ASP A 99 3.00 -5.46 -7.01
CA ASP A 99 4.09 -5.36 -7.98
C ASP A 99 3.88 -6.29 -9.20
N GLU A 100 3.45 -7.53 -8.97
CA GLU A 100 3.11 -8.45 -10.05
C GLU A 100 1.97 -7.91 -10.91
N TRP A 101 0.95 -7.33 -10.27
CA TRP A 101 -0.18 -6.70 -10.96
C TRP A 101 0.25 -5.50 -11.80
N LEU A 102 1.06 -4.59 -11.24
CA LEU A 102 1.56 -3.40 -11.94
C LEU A 102 2.39 -3.77 -13.17
N ARG A 103 3.13 -4.89 -13.11
CA ARG A 103 3.96 -5.36 -14.24
C ARG A 103 3.18 -6.11 -15.30
N ASN A 104 2.28 -7.00 -14.89
CA ASN A 104 1.68 -7.99 -15.79
C ASN A 104 0.21 -7.72 -16.12
N GLY A 105 -0.44 -6.79 -15.41
CA GLY A 105 -1.88 -6.53 -15.49
C GLY A 105 -2.77 -7.64 -14.94
N LYS A 106 -2.18 -8.73 -14.42
CA LYS A 106 -2.85 -9.89 -13.83
C LYS A 106 -1.92 -10.61 -12.86
N VAL A 107 -2.50 -11.33 -11.90
CA VAL A 107 -1.78 -12.19 -10.96
C VAL A 107 -2.21 -13.63 -11.18
N ALA A 108 -1.24 -14.52 -11.39
CA ALA A 108 -1.53 -15.92 -11.63
C ALA A 108 -1.90 -16.66 -10.32
N PRO A 109 -2.88 -17.59 -10.34
CA PRO A 109 -3.14 -18.45 -9.19
C PRO A 109 -1.90 -19.28 -8.83
N ARG A 110 -1.60 -19.37 -7.53
CA ARG A 110 -0.41 -20.03 -6.99
C ARG A 110 -0.77 -21.11 -5.99
N TYR A 111 -0.31 -22.33 -6.24
CA TYR A 111 -0.40 -23.40 -5.25
C TYR A 111 0.73 -23.25 -4.22
N CYS A 112 0.37 -23.10 -2.95
CA CYS A 112 1.29 -22.96 -1.84
C CYS A 112 1.14 -24.19 -0.93
N GLN A 113 2.17 -25.02 -0.86
CA GLN A 113 2.09 -26.32 -0.17
C GLN A 113 2.12 -26.21 1.36
N ASP A 114 2.90 -25.27 1.88
CA ASP A 114 3.15 -25.08 3.31
C ASP A 114 2.75 -23.68 3.74
N VAL A 115 1.49 -23.55 4.15
CA VAL A 115 0.92 -22.31 4.69
C VAL A 115 0.26 -22.62 6.02
N THR A 116 0.42 -21.74 7.00
CA THR A 116 -0.40 -21.78 8.23
C THR A 116 -1.41 -20.65 8.16
N VAL A 117 -2.68 -21.01 8.24
CA VAL A 117 -3.81 -20.09 8.21
C VAL A 117 -4.35 -19.96 9.62
N GLY A 118 -4.62 -18.72 10.04
CA GLY A 118 -5.19 -18.38 11.33
C GLY A 118 -6.49 -17.59 11.16
N PHE A 119 -7.48 -17.93 11.97
CA PHE A 119 -8.70 -17.16 12.16
C PHE A 119 -8.78 -16.71 13.61
N THR A 120 -9.23 -15.48 13.82
CA THR A 120 -9.65 -14.99 15.12
C THR A 120 -11.11 -14.55 15.08
N ASP A 121 -11.77 -14.47 16.22
CA ASP A 121 -13.17 -14.01 16.34
C ASP A 121 -13.41 -13.47 17.76
N PHE A 122 -14.22 -12.41 17.90
CA PHE A 122 -14.53 -11.84 19.21
C PHE A 122 -15.83 -12.44 19.76
N VAL A 123 -15.74 -13.05 20.94
CA VAL A 123 -16.89 -13.72 21.55
C VAL A 123 -17.96 -12.69 21.92
N GLY A 124 -19.18 -12.94 21.47
CA GLY A 124 -20.34 -12.11 21.81
C GLY A 124 -20.44 -10.79 21.03
N PHE A 125 -19.59 -10.58 20.02
CA PHE A 125 -19.60 -9.35 19.22
C PHE A 125 -20.95 -9.08 18.55
N THR A 126 -21.58 -10.11 17.96
CA THR A 126 -22.90 -10.00 17.32
C THR A 126 -24.03 -9.64 18.30
N GLN A 127 -23.88 -9.95 19.58
CA GLN A 127 -24.81 -9.48 20.61
C GLN A 127 -24.50 -8.03 21.00
N ALA A 128 -23.23 -7.69 21.16
CA ALA A 128 -22.79 -6.33 21.48
C ALA A 128 -23.16 -5.29 20.40
N THR A 129 -23.28 -5.69 19.13
CA THR A 129 -23.77 -4.81 18.04
C THR A 129 -25.21 -4.32 18.24
N SER A 130 -26.03 -5.04 19.03
CA SER A 130 -27.43 -4.68 19.27
C SER A 130 -27.59 -3.68 20.42
N ASP A 131 -26.68 -3.69 21.40
CA ASP A 131 -26.81 -2.94 22.66
C ASP A 131 -25.91 -1.69 22.73
N SER A 132 -24.91 -1.58 21.85
CA SER A 132 -23.92 -0.49 21.86
C SER A 132 -24.10 0.51 20.70
N GLU A 133 -23.61 1.74 20.88
CA GLU A 133 -23.50 2.71 19.79
C GLU A 133 -22.59 2.15 18.68
N PRO A 134 -23.10 1.94 17.44
CA PRO A 134 -22.35 1.26 16.38
C PRO A 134 -20.99 1.91 16.07
N GLY A 135 -20.89 3.23 16.19
CA GLY A 135 -19.64 3.97 15.97
C GLY A 135 -18.53 3.61 16.96
N ARG A 136 -18.85 3.45 18.25
CA ARG A 136 -17.87 3.08 19.29
C ARG A 136 -17.38 1.65 19.10
N LEU A 137 -18.28 0.76 18.69
CA LEU A 137 -17.96 -0.63 18.45
C LEU A 137 -16.96 -0.78 17.29
N VAL A 138 -17.23 -0.09 16.17
CA VAL A 138 -16.34 -0.08 15.00
C VAL A 138 -15.00 0.56 15.35
N ALA A 139 -14.98 1.65 16.12
CA ALA A 139 -13.73 2.28 16.57
C ALA A 139 -12.87 1.32 17.42
N THR A 140 -13.53 0.55 18.29
CA THR A 140 -12.84 -0.43 19.15
C THR A 140 -12.29 -1.61 18.34
N LEU A 141 -13.07 -2.14 17.39
CA LEU A 141 -12.57 -3.14 16.43
C LEU A 141 -11.35 -2.61 15.66
N ASN A 142 -11.44 -1.37 15.19
CA ASN A 142 -10.34 -0.75 14.46
C ASN A 142 -9.07 -0.63 15.31
N GLU A 143 -9.18 -0.35 16.62
CA GLU A 143 -8.03 -0.36 17.54
C GLU A 143 -7.37 -1.74 17.62
N PHE A 144 -8.16 -2.81 17.76
CA PHE A 144 -7.63 -4.18 17.78
C PHE A 144 -6.97 -4.56 16.45
N PHE A 145 -7.68 -4.35 15.34
CA PHE A 145 -7.20 -4.74 14.01
C PHE A 145 -5.97 -3.94 13.59
N SER A 146 -5.87 -2.65 13.94
CA SER A 146 -4.66 -1.86 13.68
C SER A 146 -3.45 -2.45 14.41
N ARG A 147 -3.62 -2.87 15.67
CA ARG A 147 -2.57 -3.55 16.43
C ARG A 147 -2.20 -4.92 15.84
N PHE A 148 -3.19 -5.67 15.34
CA PHE A 148 -2.92 -6.93 14.68
C PHE A 148 -2.16 -6.74 13.36
N ASP A 149 -2.49 -5.70 12.59
CA ASP A 149 -1.79 -5.34 11.35
C ASP A 149 -0.31 -5.01 11.63
N GLU A 150 -0.02 -4.23 12.69
CA GLU A 150 1.35 -3.94 13.14
C GLU A 150 2.14 -5.21 13.51
N LEU A 151 1.51 -6.10 14.27
CA LEU A 151 2.09 -7.38 14.67
C LEU A 151 2.30 -8.32 13.48
N CYS A 152 1.36 -8.36 12.53
CA CYS A 152 1.50 -9.10 11.28
C CYS A 152 2.73 -8.60 10.51
N TYR A 153 2.84 -7.29 10.34
CA TYR A 153 3.98 -6.68 9.65
C TYR A 153 5.32 -7.02 10.32
N GLY A 154 5.40 -6.88 11.65
CA GLY A 154 6.62 -7.16 12.41
C GLY A 154 7.07 -8.64 12.38
N LEU A 155 6.13 -9.57 12.24
CA LEU A 155 6.40 -11.01 12.19
C LEU A 155 6.48 -11.58 10.77
N GLY A 156 6.23 -10.77 9.73
CA GLY A 156 6.13 -11.25 8.35
C GLY A 156 4.93 -12.16 8.11
N LEU A 157 3.79 -11.87 8.75
CA LEU A 157 2.52 -12.52 8.50
C LEU A 157 1.74 -11.75 7.44
N ASP A 158 1.04 -12.48 6.58
CA ASP A 158 0.16 -11.92 5.57
C ASP A 158 -1.25 -11.75 6.15
N ARG A 159 -1.67 -10.50 6.37
CA ARG A 159 -3.08 -10.17 6.62
C ARG A 159 -3.88 -10.41 5.33
N LEU A 160 -4.97 -11.17 5.44
CA LEU A 160 -5.85 -11.46 4.29
C LEU A 160 -7.06 -10.54 4.27
N LYS A 161 -7.97 -10.71 5.23
CA LYS A 161 -9.22 -9.93 5.29
C LYS A 161 -9.81 -9.92 6.70
N THR A 162 -10.75 -9.03 6.90
CA THR A 162 -11.66 -9.05 8.05
C THR A 162 -13.05 -9.51 7.59
N ILE A 163 -13.72 -10.31 8.41
CA ILE A 163 -15.07 -10.82 8.15
C ILE A 163 -15.91 -10.48 9.38
N GLY A 164 -16.54 -9.30 9.37
CA GLY A 164 -17.16 -8.77 10.58
C GLY A 164 -16.10 -8.48 11.64
N ASP A 165 -16.20 -9.17 12.78
CA ASP A 165 -15.26 -9.14 13.89
C ASP A 165 -14.17 -10.22 13.83
N SER A 166 -14.22 -11.08 12.81
CA SER A 166 -13.17 -12.05 12.55
C SER A 166 -11.99 -11.43 11.80
N TYR A 167 -10.77 -11.78 12.22
CA TYR A 167 -9.53 -11.37 11.57
C TYR A 167 -8.81 -12.61 10.99
N MET A 168 -8.53 -12.58 9.69
CA MET A 168 -7.91 -13.69 8.97
C MET A 168 -6.48 -13.34 8.56
N PHE A 169 -5.54 -14.19 8.95
CA PHE A 169 -4.11 -14.03 8.66
C PHE A 169 -3.49 -15.37 8.25
N CYS A 170 -2.32 -15.30 7.62
CA CYS A 170 -1.56 -16.51 7.32
C CYS A 170 -0.05 -16.24 7.29
N CYS A 171 0.74 -17.31 7.23
CA CYS A 171 2.17 -17.24 7.03
C CYS A 171 2.60 -18.26 5.99
N GLY A 172 3.59 -17.91 5.17
CA GLY A 172 4.10 -18.74 4.08
C GLY A 172 3.40 -18.51 2.73
N LEU A 173 2.54 -17.49 2.63
CA LEU A 173 1.73 -17.26 1.44
C LEU A 173 2.43 -16.42 0.38
N THR A 174 3.05 -15.29 0.74
CA THR A 174 3.81 -14.42 -0.17
C THR A 174 5.21 -14.98 -0.41
N GLU A 175 5.96 -15.19 0.67
CA GLU A 175 7.27 -15.84 0.67
C GLU A 175 7.21 -17.25 1.26
N ARG A 176 7.98 -18.18 0.69
CA ARG A 176 8.15 -19.51 1.29
C ARG A 176 8.87 -19.38 2.62
N GLN A 177 8.16 -19.67 3.70
CA GLN A 177 8.66 -19.57 5.06
C GLN A 177 8.67 -20.96 5.71
N ARG A 178 9.85 -21.54 5.95
CA ARG A 178 9.95 -22.88 6.60
C ARG A 178 9.36 -22.88 8.00
N ALA A 179 9.49 -21.77 8.72
CA ALA A 179 8.97 -21.58 10.06
C ALA A 179 7.52 -21.05 10.08
N HIS A 180 6.75 -21.18 8.98
CA HIS A 180 5.42 -20.58 8.83
C HIS A 180 4.48 -20.86 10.01
N ALA A 181 4.46 -22.10 10.49
CA ALA A 181 3.63 -22.50 11.63
C ALA A 181 4.08 -21.84 12.94
N ALA A 182 5.39 -21.73 13.17
CA ALA A 182 5.92 -21.11 14.38
C ALA A 182 5.63 -19.60 14.40
N TYR A 183 5.82 -18.90 13.27
CA TYR A 183 5.49 -17.48 13.14
C TYR A 183 4.00 -17.21 13.32
N ALA A 184 3.12 -18.02 12.72
CA ALA A 184 1.68 -17.87 12.88
C ALA A 184 1.23 -18.12 14.34
N CYS A 185 1.78 -19.15 15.00
CA CYS A 185 1.52 -19.41 16.41
C CYS A 185 2.03 -18.29 17.34
N LEU A 186 3.19 -17.72 17.02
CA LEU A 186 3.73 -16.56 17.73
C LEU A 186 2.83 -15.33 17.53
N GLY A 187 2.35 -15.09 16.32
CA GLY A 187 1.37 -14.04 16.03
C GLY A 187 0.10 -14.20 16.86
N ALA A 188 -0.45 -15.40 16.94
CA ALA A 188 -1.62 -15.70 17.76
C ALA A 188 -1.40 -15.38 19.25
N LEU A 189 -0.24 -15.73 19.83
CA LEU A 189 0.10 -15.36 21.21
C LEU A 189 0.19 -13.84 21.40
N GLN A 190 0.78 -13.13 20.44
CA GLN A 190 0.88 -11.67 20.50
C GLN A 190 -0.48 -10.98 20.32
N PHE A 191 -1.38 -11.52 19.50
CA PHE A 191 -2.75 -11.02 19.40
C PHE A 191 -3.51 -11.20 20.72
N MET A 192 -3.38 -12.36 21.37
CA MET A 192 -3.97 -12.62 22.68
C MET A 192 -3.48 -11.62 23.74
N ARG A 193 -2.19 -11.28 23.72
CA ARG A 193 -1.63 -10.24 24.58
C ARG A 193 -2.18 -8.86 24.24
N ALA A 194 -2.18 -8.47 22.97
CA ALA A 194 -2.70 -7.17 22.54
C ALA A 194 -4.16 -6.98 22.97
N VAL A 195 -4.97 -8.05 22.92
CA VAL A 195 -6.34 -8.06 23.44
C VAL A 195 -6.37 -7.84 24.95
N SER A 196 -5.50 -8.54 25.70
CA SER A 196 -5.37 -8.34 27.16
C SER A 196 -4.99 -6.91 27.52
N ASP A 197 -4.01 -6.32 26.85
CA ASP A 197 -3.49 -4.97 27.15
C ASP A 197 -4.55 -3.88 26.86
N VAL A 198 -5.35 -4.06 25.81
CA VAL A 198 -6.49 -3.17 25.51
C VAL A 198 -7.59 -3.38 26.55
N ASN A 199 -7.91 -4.62 26.92
CA ASN A 199 -8.91 -4.92 27.95
C ASN A 199 -8.53 -4.33 29.31
N ASP A 200 -7.25 -4.32 29.69
CA ASP A 200 -6.79 -3.74 30.95
C ASP A 200 -7.04 -2.23 31.01
N ARG A 201 -6.84 -1.51 29.90
CA ARG A 201 -7.24 -0.10 29.78
C ARG A 201 -8.75 0.07 29.83
N ARG A 202 -9.51 -0.75 29.10
CA ARG A 202 -10.97 -0.70 29.08
C ARG A 202 -11.60 -0.94 30.45
N ARG A 203 -11.03 -1.84 31.26
CA ARG A 203 -11.46 -2.06 32.65
C ARG A 203 -11.28 -0.82 33.52
N GLN A 204 -10.23 -0.03 33.29
CA GLN A 204 -10.03 1.25 33.99
C GLN A 204 -11.12 2.26 33.63
N ASP A 205 -11.63 2.19 32.41
CA ASP A 205 -12.75 3.01 31.92
C ASP A 205 -14.15 2.41 32.26
N GLY A 206 -14.21 1.33 33.03
CA GLY A 206 -15.45 0.67 33.43
C GLY A 206 -16.16 -0.12 32.32
N ALA A 207 -15.46 -0.44 31.22
CA ALA A 207 -16.01 -1.21 30.11
C ALA A 207 -15.70 -2.72 30.24
N ASP A 208 -16.62 -3.55 29.74
CA ASP A 208 -16.47 -5.00 29.76
C ASP A 208 -15.32 -5.48 28.86
N PRO A 209 -14.55 -6.50 29.31
CA PRO A 209 -13.45 -7.06 28.54
C PRO A 209 -13.98 -7.91 27.39
N TRP A 210 -13.27 -7.89 26.27
CA TRP A 210 -13.57 -8.74 25.13
C TRP A 210 -12.76 -10.02 25.17
N ALA A 211 -13.40 -11.16 24.90
CA ALA A 211 -12.70 -12.42 24.75
C ALA A 211 -12.53 -12.74 23.27
N MET A 212 -11.39 -13.32 22.92
CA MET A 212 -11.08 -13.71 21.54
C MET A 212 -10.86 -15.21 21.44
N ARG A 213 -11.35 -15.81 20.37
CA ARG A 213 -11.04 -17.19 19.96
C ARG A 213 -10.01 -17.14 18.84
N VAL A 214 -9.13 -18.14 18.80
CA VAL A 214 -8.16 -18.27 17.71
C VAL A 214 -8.07 -19.73 17.26
N GLY A 215 -8.06 -19.97 15.96
CA GLY A 215 -7.87 -21.29 15.35
C GLY A 215 -6.78 -21.28 14.29
N LEU A 216 -5.82 -22.22 14.36
CA LEU A 216 -4.75 -22.36 13.36
C LEU A 216 -4.62 -23.77 12.77
N HIS A 217 -4.56 -23.85 11.45
CA HIS A 217 -4.23 -25.07 10.71
C HIS A 217 -3.13 -24.84 9.68
N SER A 218 -2.32 -25.87 9.46
CA SER A 218 -1.19 -25.85 8.54
C SER A 218 -1.38 -26.87 7.44
N GLY A 219 -1.36 -26.40 6.19
CA GLY A 219 -1.60 -27.23 5.01
C GLY A 219 -1.55 -26.45 3.70
N PRO A 220 -1.82 -27.11 2.58
CA PRO A 220 -1.76 -26.49 1.27
C PRO A 220 -2.94 -25.55 1.01
N VAL A 221 -2.71 -24.50 0.25
CA VAL A 221 -3.73 -23.55 -0.22
C VAL A 221 -3.49 -23.17 -1.67
N MET A 222 -4.55 -22.82 -2.37
CA MET A 222 -4.51 -22.08 -3.63
C MET A 222 -4.67 -20.60 -3.31
N ALA A 223 -3.75 -19.77 -3.77
CA ALA A 223 -3.79 -18.33 -3.63
C ALA A 223 -4.04 -17.67 -4.99
N GLY A 224 -4.68 -16.52 -5.03
CA GLY A 224 -4.90 -15.80 -6.29
C GLY A 224 -5.73 -14.55 -6.12
N VAL A 225 -5.78 -13.74 -7.18
CA VAL A 225 -6.67 -12.58 -7.23
C VAL A 225 -7.94 -12.96 -7.97
N VAL A 226 -9.09 -12.66 -7.37
CA VAL A 226 -10.41 -12.84 -7.98
C VAL A 226 -11.10 -11.49 -8.15
N GLY A 227 -11.90 -11.38 -9.21
CA GLY A 227 -12.67 -10.19 -9.56
C GLY A 227 -12.03 -9.40 -10.70
N GLU A 228 -12.85 -8.82 -11.58
CA GLU A 228 -12.41 -7.95 -12.69
C GLU A 228 -12.47 -6.47 -12.34
N THR A 229 -13.33 -6.09 -11.39
CA THR A 229 -13.57 -4.69 -10.98
C THR A 229 -13.31 -4.46 -9.49
N ARG A 230 -13.48 -5.50 -8.66
CA ARG A 230 -13.14 -5.51 -7.23
C ARG A 230 -12.13 -6.62 -6.97
N PHE A 231 -10.87 -6.31 -7.22
CA PHE A 231 -9.76 -7.23 -6.99
C PHE A 231 -9.66 -7.57 -5.50
N SER A 232 -9.73 -8.87 -5.18
CA SER A 232 -9.46 -9.39 -3.84
C SER A 232 -8.45 -10.52 -3.96
N TYR A 233 -7.30 -10.36 -3.30
CA TYR A 233 -6.36 -11.45 -3.12
C TYR A 233 -6.85 -12.34 -1.99
N ASP A 234 -7.02 -13.63 -2.28
CA ASP A 234 -7.65 -14.56 -1.36
C ASP A 234 -7.03 -15.95 -1.48
N ILE A 235 -7.35 -16.80 -0.51
CA ILE A 235 -6.91 -18.18 -0.47
C ILE A 235 -8.09 -19.15 -0.41
N TRP A 236 -7.93 -20.28 -1.09
CA TRP A 236 -8.90 -21.36 -1.14
C TRP A 236 -8.24 -22.69 -0.82
N GLY A 237 -9.03 -23.60 -0.28
CA GLY A 237 -8.60 -24.96 0.01
C GLY A 237 -9.15 -25.44 1.33
N ASP A 238 -9.03 -26.74 1.54
CA ASP A 238 -9.49 -27.36 2.77
C ASP A 238 -8.80 -26.80 4.02
N THR A 239 -7.55 -26.35 3.88
CA THR A 239 -6.80 -25.71 4.97
C THR A 239 -7.53 -24.50 5.57
N VAL A 240 -8.18 -23.70 4.72
CA VAL A 240 -8.95 -22.52 5.13
C VAL A 240 -10.19 -22.95 5.92
N ASN A 241 -10.93 -23.93 5.41
CA ASN A 241 -12.14 -24.45 6.04
C ASN A 241 -11.83 -25.09 7.40
N VAL A 242 -10.75 -25.86 7.50
CA VAL A 242 -10.32 -26.48 8.76
C VAL A 242 -9.90 -25.41 9.77
N SER A 243 -9.16 -24.38 9.35
CA SER A 243 -8.73 -23.29 10.23
C SER A 243 -9.92 -22.54 10.84
N SER A 244 -10.93 -22.23 10.02
CA SER A 244 -12.17 -21.60 10.50
C SER A 244 -12.93 -22.50 11.48
N ARG A 245 -13.02 -23.81 11.23
CA ARG A 245 -13.64 -24.75 12.19
C ARG A 245 -12.88 -24.85 13.51
N LEU A 246 -11.55 -24.77 13.49
CA LEU A 246 -10.74 -24.78 14.71
C LEU A 246 -10.98 -23.53 15.55
N GLU A 247 -11.15 -22.37 14.92
CA GLU A 247 -11.51 -21.13 15.62
C GLU A 247 -12.88 -21.27 16.27
N GLN A 248 -13.90 -21.71 15.51
CA GLN A 248 -15.26 -21.89 16.04
C GLN A 248 -15.32 -22.89 17.20
N ALA A 249 -14.49 -23.93 17.15
CA ALA A 249 -14.35 -24.93 18.20
C ALA A 249 -13.44 -24.50 19.37
N SER A 250 -12.83 -23.31 19.29
CA SER A 250 -11.96 -22.76 20.34
C SER A 250 -12.77 -22.20 21.49
N ASP A 251 -12.19 -22.30 22.69
CA ASP A 251 -12.76 -21.67 23.88
C ASP A 251 -12.37 -20.19 23.92
N PRO A 252 -13.16 -19.33 24.59
CA PRO A 252 -12.81 -17.93 24.80
C PRO A 252 -11.43 -17.78 25.44
N ASN A 253 -10.60 -16.89 24.89
CA ASN A 253 -9.23 -16.63 25.32
C ASN A 253 -8.32 -17.86 25.28
N ARG A 254 -8.49 -18.70 24.26
CA ARG A 254 -7.60 -19.83 23.95
C ARG A 254 -7.24 -19.82 22.48
N ILE A 255 -6.09 -20.46 22.20
CA ILE A 255 -5.58 -20.68 20.84
C ILE A 255 -5.70 -22.17 20.55
N ASN A 256 -6.57 -22.52 19.61
CA ASN A 256 -6.76 -23.88 19.15
C ASN A 256 -5.90 -24.17 17.93
N ILE A 257 -5.14 -25.26 17.96
CA ILE A 257 -4.31 -25.69 16.82
C ILE A 257 -4.61 -27.13 16.45
N SER A 258 -4.57 -27.41 15.14
CA SER A 258 -4.64 -28.80 14.66
C SER A 258 -3.38 -29.60 14.97
N ASP A 259 -3.50 -30.94 14.91
CA ASP A 259 -2.36 -31.85 14.95
C ASP A 259 -1.27 -31.54 13.91
N ALA A 260 -1.66 -31.17 12.69
CA ALA A 260 -0.72 -30.80 11.63
C ALA A 260 0.11 -29.55 11.97
N THR A 261 -0.47 -28.58 12.68
CA THR A 261 0.25 -27.41 13.19
C THR A 261 1.10 -27.81 14.40
N HIS A 262 0.53 -28.54 15.34
CA HIS A 262 1.22 -29.02 16.55
C HIS A 262 2.51 -29.78 16.21
N HIS A 263 2.46 -30.70 15.25
CA HIS A 263 3.63 -31.49 14.85
C HIS A 263 4.82 -30.61 14.41
N ARG A 264 4.53 -29.46 13.79
CA ARG A 264 5.54 -28.50 13.31
C ARG A 264 6.09 -27.61 14.44
N VAL A 265 5.32 -27.36 15.50
CA VAL A 265 5.64 -26.34 16.52
C VAL A 265 5.93 -26.89 17.92
N LYS A 266 5.62 -28.17 18.20
CA LYS A 266 5.76 -28.83 19.52
C LYS A 266 7.14 -28.71 20.16
N ASN A 267 8.18 -28.44 19.38
CA ASN A 267 9.53 -28.26 19.90
C ASN A 267 9.70 -26.89 20.58
N PHE A 268 8.98 -25.86 20.14
CA PHE A 268 9.11 -24.47 20.58
C PHE A 268 8.00 -24.03 21.54
N PHE A 269 6.80 -24.60 21.40
CA PHE A 269 5.62 -24.23 22.16
C PHE A 269 5.18 -25.34 23.11
N ASP A 270 4.56 -24.94 24.21
CA ASP A 270 3.86 -25.82 25.12
C ASP A 270 2.40 -25.97 24.66
N CYS A 271 2.01 -27.20 24.34
CA CYS A 271 0.71 -27.53 23.77
C CYS A 271 0.06 -28.66 24.56
N THR A 272 -1.22 -28.50 24.91
CA THR A 272 -1.98 -29.52 25.64
C THR A 272 -3.06 -30.16 24.75
N PRO A 273 -3.15 -31.50 24.66
CA PRO A 273 -4.21 -32.17 23.91
C PRO A 273 -5.59 -31.78 24.44
N ARG A 274 -6.57 -31.54 23.55
CA ARG A 274 -7.93 -31.12 23.94
C ARG A 274 -9.06 -31.95 23.31
N GLY A 275 -8.74 -33.13 22.77
CA GLY A 275 -9.66 -33.94 21.99
C GLY A 275 -9.61 -33.60 20.51
N GLY A 276 -10.72 -33.75 19.80
CA GLY A 276 -10.79 -33.51 18.36
C GLY A 276 -12.17 -33.09 17.90
N ILE A 277 -12.24 -32.63 16.65
CA ILE A 277 -13.48 -32.35 15.95
C ILE A 277 -13.61 -33.25 14.74
N GLU A 278 -14.85 -33.64 14.42
CA GLU A 278 -15.12 -34.32 13.18
C GLU A 278 -15.17 -33.33 12.02
N VAL A 279 -14.24 -33.50 11.08
CA VAL A 279 -14.17 -32.69 9.87
C VAL A 279 -14.73 -33.51 8.71
N LYS A 280 -15.67 -32.91 7.99
CA LYS A 280 -16.31 -33.53 6.81
C LYS A 280 -15.22 -34.03 5.85
N ASN A 281 -15.28 -35.30 5.47
CA ASN A 281 -14.33 -35.96 4.56
C ASN A 281 -12.89 -36.13 5.09
N LYS A 282 -12.62 -35.85 6.37
CA LYS A 282 -11.30 -36.04 7.01
C LYS A 282 -11.33 -36.87 8.29
N GLY A 283 -12.51 -37.14 8.83
CA GLY A 283 -12.68 -37.86 10.08
C GLY A 283 -12.31 -37.01 11.29
N MET A 284 -11.89 -37.66 12.38
CA MET A 284 -11.55 -36.98 13.63
C MET A 284 -10.20 -36.27 13.51
N LEU A 285 -10.22 -34.95 13.59
CA LEU A 285 -9.02 -34.11 13.63
C LEU A 285 -8.65 -33.84 15.09
N SER A 286 -7.51 -34.37 15.55
CA SER A 286 -6.98 -34.06 16.87
C SER A 286 -6.56 -32.59 16.98
N MET A 287 -6.82 -32.02 18.15
CA MET A 287 -6.64 -30.62 18.46
C MET A 287 -5.85 -30.43 19.76
N TYR A 288 -5.17 -29.30 19.84
CA TYR A 288 -4.34 -28.93 20.98
C TYR A 288 -4.58 -27.47 21.33
N TRP A 289 -4.55 -27.17 22.62
CA TRP A 289 -4.40 -25.79 23.07
C TRP A 289 -2.94 -25.39 22.96
N LEU A 290 -2.68 -24.29 22.27
CA LEU A 290 -1.39 -23.63 22.33
C LEU A 290 -1.40 -22.67 23.52
N ASN A 291 -0.59 -22.97 24.54
CA ASN A 291 -0.64 -22.25 25.81
C ASN A 291 0.38 -21.11 25.84
N ARG A 292 1.63 -21.42 25.50
CA ARG A 292 2.75 -20.48 25.58
C ARG A 292 3.98 -21.00 24.85
N LEU A 293 4.98 -20.14 24.69
CA LEU A 293 6.35 -20.55 24.36
C LEU A 293 6.96 -21.35 25.52
N LYS A 294 7.80 -22.34 25.18
CA LYS A 294 8.57 -23.03 26.21
C LYS A 294 9.57 -22.05 26.85
N PRO A 295 9.89 -22.20 28.15
CA PRO A 295 10.71 -21.23 28.88
C PRO A 295 12.04 -20.87 28.21
N GLN A 296 12.72 -21.83 27.57
CA GLN A 296 14.00 -21.61 26.89
C GLN A 296 13.91 -20.75 25.61
N TYR A 297 12.71 -20.49 25.11
CA TYR A 297 12.44 -19.73 23.87
C TYR A 297 11.68 -18.43 24.13
N SER A 298 11.40 -18.12 25.39
CA SER A 298 10.68 -16.91 25.78
C SER A 298 11.57 -15.93 26.54
N ASP A 299 11.24 -14.64 26.42
CA ASP A 299 11.86 -13.54 27.16
C ASP A 299 11.01 -13.09 28.37
N ASP A 300 9.78 -13.59 28.50
CA ASP A 300 8.84 -13.26 29.57
C ASP A 300 8.31 -14.50 30.31
N ASP A 301 7.88 -14.31 31.56
CA ASP A 301 7.40 -15.42 32.40
C ASP A 301 6.10 -16.06 31.87
N LYS A 302 5.29 -15.29 31.12
CA LYS A 302 4.02 -15.78 30.56
C LYS A 302 4.24 -16.58 29.28
N GLY A 303 5.41 -16.50 28.66
CA GLY A 303 5.71 -17.25 27.43
C GLY A 303 5.05 -16.66 26.19
N LEU A 304 4.84 -15.34 26.15
CA LEU A 304 4.16 -14.63 25.07
C LEU A 304 5.14 -13.90 24.13
N GLU A 305 6.32 -13.54 24.63
CA GLU A 305 7.39 -12.88 23.90
C GLU A 305 8.48 -13.88 23.51
N PRO A 306 8.94 -13.86 22.24
CA PRO A 306 10.03 -14.71 21.79
C PRO A 306 11.37 -14.11 22.20
N ASN A 307 12.30 -14.94 22.68
CA ASN A 307 13.66 -14.48 22.91
C ASN A 307 14.49 -14.48 21.62
N LYS A 308 15.66 -13.84 21.67
CA LYS A 308 16.60 -13.76 20.53
C LYS A 308 17.01 -15.13 19.99
N LYS A 309 17.08 -16.15 20.85
CA LYS A 309 17.44 -17.52 20.47
C LYS A 309 16.38 -18.13 19.55
N LEU A 310 15.10 -17.98 19.90
CA LEU A 310 14.02 -18.47 19.03
C LEU A 310 14.04 -17.76 17.68
N LEU A 311 14.13 -16.43 17.68
CA LEU A 311 14.14 -15.64 16.43
C LEU A 311 15.33 -16.02 15.53
N ALA A 312 16.51 -16.26 16.10
CA ALA A 312 17.65 -16.77 15.37
C ALA A 312 17.38 -18.15 14.75
N ILE A 313 16.71 -19.07 15.47
CA ILE A 313 16.36 -20.39 14.93
C ILE A 313 15.34 -20.27 13.79
N LEU A 314 14.30 -19.45 13.96
CA LEU A 314 13.22 -19.33 12.98
C LEU A 314 13.65 -18.59 11.69
N SER A 315 14.67 -17.74 11.77
CA SER A 315 15.22 -17.00 10.63
C SER A 315 16.24 -17.77 9.80
N LEU A 316 16.65 -18.97 10.23
CA LEU A 316 17.55 -19.84 9.45
C LEU A 316 16.82 -20.33 8.18
N LYS A 317 17.35 -19.96 7.02
CA LYS A 317 16.79 -20.30 5.70
C LYS A 317 16.94 -21.78 5.35
#